data_AF-A0A330LSX6-F1
#
_entry.id   AF-A0A330LSX6-F1
#
_cell.length_a   1.000
_cell.length_b   1.000
_cell.length_c   1.000
_cell.angle_alpha   90.00
_cell.angle_beta   90.00
_cell.angle_gamma   90.00
#
_symmetry.space_group_name_H-M   'P 1'
#
loop_
_entity.id
_entity.type
_entity.pdbx_description
1 polymer ?
#
loop_
_entity_poly.entity_id
_entity_poly.type
_entity_poly.pdbx_seq_one_letter_code
_entity_poly.pdbx_strand_id
1 'polypeptide(L)' 'MLVRNAIRRKERCEDNDTTPFWFDKQLAKFANAAGKADK' A
#
# COMPACT_ATOMS: atom_id res chain seq x y z
N MET A 1 6.21 5.78 10.31
CA MET A 1 5.91 4.45 9.73
C MET A 1 5.78 4.56 8.22
N LEU A 2 6.72 4.03 7.45
CA LEU A 2 6.75 4.09 5.98
C LEU A 2 5.55 3.39 5.32
N VAL A 3 5.21 2.19 5.78
CA VAL A 3 4.06 1.40 5.30
C VAL A 3 2.74 2.14 5.51
N ARG A 4 2.58 2.77 6.68
CA ARG A 4 1.35 3.51 7.03
C ARG A 4 1.15 4.75 6.17
N ASN A 5 2.25 5.44 5.80
CA ASN A 5 2.21 6.58 4.88
C ASN A 5 2.06 6.17 3.42
N ALA A 6 2.45 4.95 3.06
CA ALA A 6 2.20 4.36 1.75
C ALA A 6 0.68 4.08 1.64
N ILE A 7 0.12 3.28 2.54
CA ILE A 7 -1.32 2.96 2.58
C ILE A 7 -2.19 4.23 2.54
N ARG A 8 -1.87 5.24 3.36
CA ARG A 8 -2.60 6.53 3.33
C ARG A 8 -2.52 7.27 2.00
N ARG A 9 -1.41 7.16 1.26
CA ARG A 9 -1.27 7.75 -0.08
C ARG A 9 -2.09 6.98 -1.10
N LYS A 10 -2.07 5.65 -1.03
CA LYS A 10 -2.91 4.79 -1.86
C LYS A 10 -4.39 5.12 -1.66
N GLU A 11 -4.84 5.18 -0.40
CA GLU A 11 -6.24 5.52 -0.06
C GLU A 11 -6.60 6.92 -0.55
N ARG A 12 -5.73 7.91 -0.38
CA ARG A 12 -5.97 9.28 -0.85
C ARG A 12 -5.98 9.38 -2.38
N CYS A 13 -5.20 8.57 -3.08
CA CYS A 13 -5.26 8.45 -4.54
C CYS A 13 -6.57 7.80 -5.01
N GLU A 14 -7.00 6.71 -4.37
CA GLU A 14 -8.29 6.06 -4.66
C GLU A 14 -9.48 7.00 -4.37
N ASP A 15 -9.42 7.79 -3.31
CA ASP A 15 -10.43 8.81 -2.96
C ASP A 15 -10.47 9.98 -3.96
N ASN A 16 -9.33 10.32 -4.56
CA ASN A 16 -9.23 11.37 -5.59
C ASN A 16 -9.39 10.83 -7.03
N ASP A 17 -9.79 9.57 -7.20
CA ASP A 17 -9.88 8.86 -8.50
C ASP A 17 -8.57 8.94 -9.31
N THR A 18 -7.45 9.11 -8.61
CA THR A 18 -6.11 9.22 -9.20
C THR A 18 -5.38 7.90 -9.07
N THR A 19 -4.56 7.56 -10.07
CA THR A 19 -3.86 6.28 -10.08
C THR A 19 -2.82 6.25 -8.96
N PRO A 20 -2.92 5.30 -8.01
CA PRO A 20 -1.94 5.18 -6.95
C PRO A 20 -0.57 4.78 -7.50
N PHE A 21 0.50 5.31 -6.91
CA PHE A 21 1.88 5.03 -7.33
C PHE A 21 2.15 3.53 -7.36
N TRP A 22 2.84 3.07 -8.40
CA TRP A 22 3.17 1.65 -8.58
C TRP A 22 3.91 1.05 -7.37
N PHE A 23 4.80 1.83 -6.75
CA PHE A 23 5.53 1.43 -5.54
C PHE A 23 4.61 1.17 -4.35
N ASP A 24 3.54 1.96 -4.21
CA ASP A 24 2.55 1.83 -3.13
C ASP A 24 1.75 0.52 -3.25
N LYS A 25 1.40 0.14 -4.48
CA LYS A 25 0.80 -1.16 -4.81
C LYS A 25 1.72 -2.34 -4.45
N GLN A 26 3.01 -2.25 -4.76
CA GLN A 26 3.97 -3.31 -4.42
C GLN A 26 4.16 -3.42 -2.91
N LEU A 27 4.21 -2.30 -2.20
CA LEU A 27 4.37 -2.29 -0.75
C LEU A 27 3.17 -2.92 -0.04
N ALA A 28 1.95 -2.62 -0.49
CA ALA A 28 0.74 -3.25 0.02
C ALA A 28 0.72 -4.77 -0.25
N LYS A 29 1.14 -5.19 -1.44
CA LYS A 29 1.27 -6.61 -1.79
C LYS A 29 2.31 -7.33 -0.94
N PHE A 30 3.45 -6.68 -0.69
CA PHE A 30 4.51 -7.22 0.15
C PHE A 30 4.09 -7.30 1.62
N ALA A 31 3.40 -6.28 2.15
CA ALA A 31 2.85 -6.33 3.50
C ALA A 31 1.84 -7.48 3.68
N ASN A 32 0.99 -7.70 2.67
CA ASN A 32 0.03 -8.82 2.68
C ASN A 32 0.73 -10.19 2.58
N ALA A 33 1.80 -10.30 1.79
CA ALA A 33 2.60 -11.52 1.70
C ALA A 33 3.41 -11.78 2.98
N ALA A 34 4.02 -10.74 3.55
CA ALA A 34 4.80 -10.83 4.79
C ALA A 34 3.92 -11.24 5.98
N GLY A 35 2.71 -10.67 6.11
CA GLY A 35 1.76 -11.08 7.15
C GLY A 35 1.21 -12.50 6.97
N LYS A 36 1.33 -13.08 5.77
CA LYS A 36 0.96 -14.48 5.49
C LYS A 36 2.12 -15.46 5.65
N ALA A 37 3.36 -14.96 5.61
CA ALA A 37 4.58 -15.75 5.81
C ALA A 37 4.95 -15.90 7.30
N ASP A 38 4.41 -15.03 8.17
CA ASP A 38 4.61 -15.06 9.62
C ASP A 38 3.57 -15.93 10.37
N LYS A 39 2.80 -16.76 9.64
CA LYS A 39 1.82 -17.70 10.20
C LYS A 39 2.03 -19.09 9.64
#